data_AF-A0A7X3KAS4-F1
#
_entry.id   AF-A0A7X3KAS4-F1
#
_cell.length_a   1.000
_cell.length_b   1.000
_cell.length_c   1.000
_cell.angle_alpha   90.00
_cell.angle_beta   90.00
_cell.angle_gamma   90.00
#
_symmetry.space_group_name_H-M   'P 1'
#
loop_
_entity.id
_entity.type
_entity.pdbx_description
1 polymer ?
#
loop_
_entity_poly.entity_id
_entity_poly.type
_entity_poly.pdbx_seq_one_letter_code
_entity_poly.pdbx_strand_id
1 'polypeptide(L)'
;MDDVLCLSNEFGSREMLKIVQHEAPDRPELWAGLVDAEAAANLRDLNVEFSPLYVISSSWATYLDRDQMCQALTRTQLQFVVDNLHAEWRTPRALSSSRRDEIEWWLNIHHESGQPILVIDDSYSGTHLAHSPLAFDGHVVLCKGSVGFTKERLEEARYRLQRQIATT
;
A
#
# COMPACT_ATOMS: atom_id res chain seq x y z
N MET A 1 3.00 -0.20 -2.54
CA MET A 1 3.60 1.16 -2.55
C MET A 1 4.41 1.32 -3.82
N ASP A 2 5.53 0.60 -3.92
CA ASP A 2 6.25 0.39 -5.19
C ASP A 2 5.28 -0.16 -6.24
N ASP A 3 5.37 0.31 -7.48
CA ASP A 3 4.57 -0.13 -8.64
C ASP A 3 3.03 0.00 -8.52
N VAL A 4 2.52 0.47 -7.38
CA VAL A 4 1.12 0.81 -7.12
C VAL A 4 0.93 2.32 -7.08
N LEU A 5 1.79 3.02 -6.32
CA LEU A 5 1.77 4.47 -6.13
C LEU A 5 3.08 5.12 -6.57
N CYS A 6 4.23 4.48 -6.35
CA CYS A 6 5.54 5.02 -6.69
C CYS A 6 5.91 4.56 -8.11
N LEU A 7 5.55 5.36 -9.12
CA LEU A 7 5.68 5.01 -10.55
C LEU A 7 6.75 5.84 -11.28
N SER A 8 7.52 6.65 -10.55
CA SER A 8 8.52 7.53 -11.15
C SER A 8 9.64 6.74 -11.83
N ASN A 9 9.93 7.09 -13.08
CA ASN A 9 11.12 6.61 -13.78
C ASN A 9 12.38 7.42 -13.43
N GLU A 10 12.21 8.61 -12.84
CA GLU A 10 13.31 9.50 -12.48
C GLU A 10 13.73 9.32 -11.02
N PHE A 11 12.77 9.17 -10.11
CA PHE A 11 13.00 9.11 -8.67
C PHE A 11 12.76 7.71 -8.13
N GLY A 12 13.78 7.12 -7.50
CA GLY A 12 13.69 5.78 -6.92
C GLY A 12 13.53 5.82 -5.40
N SER A 13 12.92 4.76 -4.86
CA SER A 13 12.82 4.54 -3.41
C SER A 13 14.18 4.53 -2.71
N ARG A 14 15.25 4.10 -3.37
CA ARG A 14 16.62 4.12 -2.81
C ARG A 14 17.10 5.52 -2.44
N GLU A 15 16.81 6.53 -3.27
CA GLU A 15 17.21 7.91 -2.97
C GLU A 15 16.37 8.47 -1.83
N MET A 16 15.05 8.19 -1.85
CA MET A 16 14.13 8.50 -0.75
C MET A 16 14.64 7.94 0.59
N LEU A 17 14.99 6.66 0.65
CA LEU A 17 15.48 5.99 1.86
C LEU A 17 16.69 6.71 2.46
N LYS A 18 17.66 7.08 1.61
CA LYS A 18 18.86 7.81 2.07
C LYS A 18 18.53 9.17 2.66
N ILE A 19 17.57 9.90 2.08
CA ILE A 19 17.17 11.22 2.60
C ILE A 19 16.49 11.06 3.97
N VAL A 20 15.56 10.10 4.11
CA VAL A 20 14.86 9.83 5.38
C VAL A 20 15.83 9.36 6.47
N GLN A 21 16.87 8.62 6.10
CA GLN A 21 17.92 8.13 7.01
C GLN A 21 19.03 9.17 7.25
N HIS A 22 18.89 10.39 6.71
CA HIS A 22 19.89 11.46 6.82
C HIS A 22 21.27 11.14 6.23
N GLU A 23 21.32 10.21 5.27
CA GLU A 23 22.53 9.82 4.54
C GLU A 23 22.73 10.64 3.24
N ALA A 24 21.73 11.42 2.84
CA ALA A 24 21.75 12.29 1.67
C ALA A 24 21.06 13.63 1.97
N PRO A 25 21.46 14.72 1.29
CA PRO A 25 20.78 16.00 1.41
C PRO A 25 19.34 15.91 0.88
N ASP A 26 18.49 16.77 1.40
CA ASP A 26 17.09 16.80 1.00
C ASP A 26 16.89 17.26 -0.44
N ARG A 27 15.85 16.71 -1.10
CA ARG A 27 15.56 16.91 -2.52
C ARG A 27 14.07 17.12 -2.75
N PRO A 28 13.55 18.37 -2.72
CA PRO A 28 12.12 18.67 -2.87
C PRO A 28 11.45 18.04 -4.10
N GLU A 29 12.13 18.00 -5.24
CA GLU A 29 11.63 17.44 -6.48
C GLU A 29 11.39 15.92 -6.42
N LEU A 30 12.17 15.20 -5.61
CA LEU A 30 11.94 13.77 -5.38
C LEU A 30 10.59 13.56 -4.73
N TRP A 31 10.24 14.34 -3.70
CA TRP A 31 8.99 14.19 -2.98
C TRP A 31 7.77 14.53 -3.82
N ALA A 32 7.91 15.51 -4.70
CA ALA A 32 6.87 15.89 -5.65
C ALA A 32 6.67 14.87 -6.78
N GLY A 33 7.73 14.13 -7.15
CA GLY A 33 7.71 13.24 -8.32
C GLY A 33 7.77 11.74 -8.01
N LEU A 34 7.99 11.32 -6.76
CA LEU A 34 8.14 9.91 -6.40
C LEU A 34 6.82 9.14 -6.49
N VAL A 35 5.73 9.75 -6.00
CA VAL A 35 4.38 9.19 -6.03
C VAL A 35 3.61 9.77 -7.20
N ASP A 36 2.99 8.89 -7.98
CA ASP A 36 2.13 9.28 -9.07
C ASP A 36 0.86 9.97 -8.56
N ALA A 37 0.56 11.15 -9.12
CA ALA A 37 -0.52 11.99 -8.66
C ALA A 37 -1.90 11.38 -8.91
N GLU A 38 -2.09 10.65 -10.03
CA GLU A 38 -3.36 10.00 -10.34
C GLU A 38 -3.58 8.80 -9.40
N ALA A 39 -2.55 7.97 -9.21
CA ALA A 39 -2.63 6.83 -8.30
C ALA A 39 -2.90 7.26 -6.85
N ALA A 40 -2.27 8.35 -6.39
CA ALA A 40 -2.54 8.92 -5.07
C ALA A 40 -3.95 9.50 -4.94
N ALA A 41 -4.46 10.18 -5.98
CA ALA A 41 -5.83 10.68 -6.01
C ALA A 41 -6.84 9.53 -5.94
N ASN A 42 -6.62 8.45 -6.69
CA ASN A 42 -7.49 7.27 -6.65
C ASN A 42 -7.49 6.61 -5.26
N LEU A 43 -6.33 6.50 -4.61
CA LEU A 43 -6.27 5.97 -3.24
C LEU A 43 -6.98 6.89 -2.23
N ARG A 44 -6.88 8.21 -2.42
CA ARG A 44 -7.60 9.20 -1.60
C ARG A 44 -9.11 9.11 -1.77
N ASP A 45 -9.58 8.90 -3.00
CA ASP A 45 -11.01 8.69 -3.27
C ASP A 45 -11.53 7.45 -2.53
N LEU A 46 -10.75 6.36 -2.53
CA LEU A 46 -11.07 5.17 -1.76
C LEU A 46 -11.07 5.45 -0.25
N ASN A 47 -10.11 6.25 0.23
CA ASN A 47 -10.06 6.67 1.63
C ASN A 47 -11.32 7.44 2.05
N VAL A 48 -11.74 8.42 1.24
CA VAL A 48 -12.92 9.24 1.53
C VAL A 48 -14.19 8.40 1.58
N GLU A 49 -14.32 7.41 0.69
CA GLU A 49 -15.51 6.57 0.60
C GLU A 49 -15.61 5.56 1.74
N PHE A 50 -14.50 4.92 2.14
CA PHE A 50 -14.53 3.78 3.06
C PHE A 50 -13.88 4.05 4.43
N SER A 51 -13.15 5.16 4.59
CA SER A 51 -12.38 5.49 5.81
C SER A 51 -11.59 4.28 6.36
N PRO A 52 -10.76 3.61 5.54
CA PRO A 52 -10.10 2.37 5.92
C PRO A 52 -8.95 2.62 6.90
N LEU A 53 -8.59 1.59 7.68
CA LEU A 53 -7.29 1.53 8.32
C LEU A 53 -6.25 0.98 7.35
N TYR A 54 -5.06 1.55 7.33
CA TYR A 54 -3.97 1.17 6.44
C TYR A 54 -2.93 0.29 7.12
N VAL A 55 -2.49 -0.73 6.39
CA VAL A 55 -1.37 -1.60 6.73
C VAL A 55 -0.41 -1.65 5.54
N ILE A 56 0.88 -1.44 5.79
CA ILE A 56 1.90 -1.35 4.76
C ILE A 56 2.64 -2.68 4.66
N SER A 57 2.55 -3.31 3.49
CA SER A 57 3.26 -4.53 3.15
C SER A 57 4.47 -4.29 2.23
N SER A 58 4.81 -3.04 1.93
CA SER A 58 5.91 -2.65 1.02
C SER A 58 7.30 -2.91 1.61
N SER A 59 8.26 -3.17 0.72
CA SER A 59 9.69 -3.33 1.04
C SER A 59 10.26 -2.16 1.86
N TRP A 60 9.69 -0.96 1.76
CA TRP A 60 10.10 0.20 2.55
C TRP A 60 9.97 -0.06 4.06
N ALA A 61 8.98 -0.85 4.48
CA ALA A 61 8.76 -1.21 5.87
C ALA A 61 9.87 -2.11 6.45
N THR A 62 10.80 -2.61 5.62
CA THR A 62 12.04 -3.28 6.06
C THR A 62 13.10 -2.28 6.53
N TYR A 63 13.13 -1.09 5.93
CA TYR A 63 14.22 -0.13 6.09
C TYR A 63 13.83 1.10 6.92
N LEU A 64 12.53 1.38 7.00
CA LEU A 64 11.99 2.51 7.72
C LEU A 64 11.29 2.02 8.99
N ASP A 65 11.56 2.71 10.10
CA ASP A 65 10.68 2.64 11.26
C ASP A 65 9.35 3.39 10.98
N ARG A 66 8.47 3.42 11.99
CA ARG A 66 7.15 4.03 11.86
C ARG A 66 7.25 5.53 11.59
N ASP A 67 8.11 6.25 12.30
CA ASP A 67 8.20 7.71 12.21
C ASP A 67 8.79 8.12 10.86
N GLN A 68 9.81 7.38 10.41
CA GLN A 68 10.41 7.51 9.08
C GLN A 68 9.42 7.21 7.95
N MET A 69 8.60 6.16 8.10
CA MET A 69 7.54 5.85 7.14
C MET A 69 6.51 6.98 7.09
N CYS A 70 6.03 7.46 8.24
CA CYS A 70 5.11 8.58 8.32
C CYS A 70 5.68 9.82 7.66
N GLN A 71 6.96 10.14 7.93
CA GLN A 71 7.65 11.24 7.28
C GLN A 71 7.66 11.08 5.75
N ALA A 72 8.02 9.91 5.22
CA ALA A 72 8.02 9.66 3.78
C ALA A 72 6.63 9.88 3.17
N LEU A 73 5.59 9.31 3.77
CA LEU A 73 4.20 9.41 3.30
C LEU A 73 3.66 10.85 3.33
N THR A 74 3.89 11.58 4.42
CA THR A 74 3.49 12.98 4.55
C THR A 74 4.13 13.83 3.45
N ARG A 75 5.43 13.63 3.20
CA ARG A 75 6.17 14.38 2.18
C ARG A 75 5.72 14.10 0.76
N THR A 76 5.19 12.90 0.51
CA THR A 76 4.58 12.53 -0.78
C THR A 76 3.06 12.77 -0.81
N GLN A 77 2.52 13.66 0.04
CA GLN A 77 1.10 14.06 0.09
C GLN A 77 0.10 12.92 0.42
N LEU A 78 0.58 11.87 1.10
CA LEU A 78 -0.21 10.73 1.59
C LEU A 78 -0.52 10.87 3.09
N GLN A 79 -0.71 12.09 3.61
CA GLN A 79 -1.02 12.33 5.02
C GLN A 79 -2.28 11.57 5.48
N PHE A 80 -3.28 11.41 4.61
CA PHE A 80 -4.49 10.65 4.93
C PHE A 80 -4.21 9.17 5.24
N VAL A 81 -3.15 8.59 4.67
CA VAL A 81 -2.69 7.23 5.01
C VAL A 81 -2.11 7.23 6.42
N VAL A 82 -1.26 8.21 6.74
CA VAL A 82 -0.65 8.39 8.06
C VAL A 82 -1.71 8.53 9.15
N ASP A 83 -2.73 9.35 8.90
CA ASP A 83 -3.82 9.62 9.85
C ASP A 83 -4.68 8.38 10.12
N ASN A 84 -4.67 7.41 9.20
CA ASN A 84 -5.44 6.16 9.30
C ASN A 84 -4.54 4.90 9.34
N LEU A 85 -3.26 5.02 9.74
CA LEU A 85 -2.42 3.84 9.93
C LEU A 85 -2.93 3.01 11.11
N HIS A 86 -3.06 1.70 10.90
CA HIS A 86 -3.34 0.77 11.98
C HIS A 86 -2.23 0.82 13.05
N ALA A 87 -2.54 0.48 14.30
CA ALA A 87 -1.54 0.45 15.38
C ALA A 87 -0.36 -0.48 15.03
N GLU A 88 -0.70 -1.69 14.59
CA GLU A 88 0.21 -2.62 13.92
C GLU A 88 0.29 -2.30 12.42
N TRP A 89 0.97 -1.19 12.10
CA TRP A 89 0.92 -0.50 10.80
C TRP A 89 1.59 -1.23 9.62
N ARG A 90 2.37 -2.30 9.87
CA ARG A 90 3.06 -3.06 8.82
C ARG A 90 2.84 -4.55 8.98
N THR A 91 2.88 -5.27 7.87
CA THR A 91 2.91 -6.74 7.91
C THR A 91 4.22 -7.24 8.53
N PRO A 92 4.22 -8.39 9.21
CA PRO A 92 5.47 -9.05 9.62
C PRO A 92 6.34 -9.36 8.39
N ARG A 93 7.63 -9.57 8.62
CA ARG A 93 8.56 -10.03 7.58
C ARG A 93 9.42 -11.17 8.09
N ALA A 94 9.51 -12.25 7.32
CA ALA A 94 10.44 -13.34 7.56
C ALA A 94 11.28 -13.62 6.31
N LEU A 95 12.49 -14.16 6.50
CA LEU A 95 13.45 -14.41 5.41
C LEU A 95 12.91 -15.28 4.27
N SER A 96 11.93 -16.15 4.56
CA SER A 96 11.33 -17.07 3.61
C SER A 96 9.83 -16.88 3.43
N SER A 97 9.23 -15.81 3.96
CA SER A 97 7.81 -15.53 3.76
C SER A 97 7.56 -14.88 2.43
N SER A 98 6.50 -15.30 1.74
CA SER A 98 5.94 -14.53 0.63
C SER A 98 5.12 -13.36 1.17
N ARG A 99 4.90 -12.34 0.34
CA ARG A 99 3.97 -11.22 0.63
C ARG A 99 2.59 -11.70 1.09
N ARG A 100 2.09 -12.78 0.46
CA ARG A 100 0.84 -13.42 0.83
C ARG A 100 0.89 -13.91 2.28
N ASP A 101 1.93 -14.66 2.64
CA ASP A 101 2.06 -15.22 3.99
C ASP A 101 2.13 -14.09 5.04
N GLU A 102 2.88 -13.02 4.75
CA GLU A 102 2.98 -11.84 5.63
C GLU A 102 1.62 -11.18 5.87
N ILE A 103 0.80 -11.01 4.82
CA ILE A 103 -0.55 -10.44 4.90
C ILE A 103 -1.48 -11.38 5.66
N GLU A 104 -1.50 -12.68 5.34
CA GLU A 104 -2.35 -13.66 6.01
C GLU A 104 -2.00 -13.78 7.50
N TRP A 105 -0.71 -13.73 7.87
CA TRP A 105 -0.30 -13.71 9.27
C TRP A 105 -0.79 -12.46 9.99
N TRP A 106 -0.68 -11.29 9.37
CA TRP A 106 -1.18 -10.06 9.96
C TRP A 106 -2.69 -10.14 10.19
N LEU A 107 -3.45 -10.59 9.17
CA LEU A 107 -4.90 -10.74 9.26
C LEU A 107 -5.28 -11.71 10.38
N ASN A 108 -4.64 -12.87 10.47
CA ASN A 108 -4.96 -13.86 11.51
C ASN A 108 -4.82 -13.35 12.95
N ILE A 109 -3.98 -12.33 13.19
CA ILE A 109 -3.72 -11.79 14.53
C ILE A 109 -4.55 -10.53 14.79
N HIS A 110 -4.74 -9.68 13.78
CA HIS A 110 -5.23 -8.31 13.97
C HIS A 110 -6.57 -8.03 13.29
N HIS A 111 -7.03 -8.89 12.38
CA HIS A 111 -8.30 -8.68 11.67
C HIS A 111 -9.50 -9.01 12.55
N GLU A 112 -10.49 -8.13 12.55
CA GLU A 112 -11.76 -8.37 13.22
C GLU A 112 -12.71 -9.17 12.31
N SER A 113 -13.36 -10.19 12.89
CA SER A 113 -14.32 -11.01 12.14
C SER A 113 -15.44 -10.13 11.53
N GLY A 114 -15.65 -10.25 10.22
CA GLY A 114 -16.66 -9.49 9.49
C GLY A 114 -16.20 -8.10 9.04
N GLN A 115 -14.99 -7.64 9.42
CA GLN A 115 -14.45 -6.39 8.91
C GLN A 115 -14.07 -6.56 7.42
N PRO A 116 -14.52 -5.68 6.50
CA PRO A 116 -14.10 -5.73 5.11
C PRO A 116 -12.59 -5.52 4.96
N ILE A 117 -11.98 -6.25 4.03
CA ILE A 117 -10.55 -6.15 3.72
C ILE A 117 -10.30 -6.01 2.22
N LEU A 118 -9.25 -5.29 1.89
CA LEU A 118 -8.75 -5.17 0.53
C LEU A 118 -7.23 -5.04 0.53
N VAL A 119 -6.59 -5.86 -0.30
CA VAL A 119 -5.17 -5.81 -0.61
C VAL A 119 -5.01 -5.15 -1.98
N ILE A 120 -4.29 -4.04 -2.03
CA ILE A 120 -3.88 -3.39 -3.28
C ILE A 120 -2.38 -3.61 -3.43
N ASP A 121 -1.99 -4.37 -4.44
CA ASP A 121 -0.58 -4.69 -4.70
C ASP A 121 -0.30 -4.65 -6.21
N ASP A 122 0.97 -4.71 -6.59
CA ASP A 122 1.36 -4.81 -7.99
C ASP A 122 1.45 -6.29 -8.43
N SER A 123 1.32 -6.54 -9.73
CA SER A 123 1.33 -7.88 -10.30
C SER A 123 2.69 -8.58 -10.24
N TYR A 124 3.78 -7.86 -9.99
CA TYR A 124 5.14 -8.39 -9.91
C TYR A 124 5.43 -8.88 -8.49
N SER A 125 5.37 -8.00 -7.50
CA SER A 125 5.62 -8.38 -6.10
C SER A 125 4.45 -9.19 -5.50
N GLY A 126 3.24 -8.97 -6.00
CA GLY A 126 2.03 -9.70 -5.64
C GLY A 126 1.81 -11.01 -6.40
N THR A 127 2.82 -11.58 -7.07
CA THR A 127 2.65 -12.84 -7.84
C THR A 127 2.01 -13.96 -7.01
N HIS A 128 2.40 -14.09 -5.73
CA HIS A 128 1.84 -15.09 -4.82
C HIS A 128 0.42 -14.76 -4.33
N LEU A 129 -0.04 -13.52 -4.49
CA LEU A 129 -1.40 -13.11 -4.17
C LEU A 129 -2.39 -13.52 -5.26
N ALA A 130 -1.99 -13.49 -6.54
CA ALA A 130 -2.90 -13.74 -7.68
C ALA A 130 -3.64 -15.08 -7.64
N HIS A 131 -3.05 -16.09 -6.99
CA HIS A 131 -3.62 -17.43 -6.84
C HIS A 131 -3.82 -17.83 -5.37
N SER A 132 -3.93 -16.84 -4.49
CA SER A 132 -4.19 -17.04 -3.06
C SER A 132 -5.69 -17.13 -2.76
N PRO A 133 -6.09 -17.73 -1.62
CA PRO A 133 -7.45 -17.64 -1.11
C PRO A 133 -7.96 -16.20 -1.08
N LEU A 134 -7.14 -15.24 -0.62
CA LEU A 134 -7.48 -13.81 -0.62
C LEU A 134 -7.92 -13.31 -2.01
N ALA A 135 -7.24 -13.71 -3.08
CA ALA A 135 -7.64 -13.30 -4.43
C ALA A 135 -8.92 -13.97 -4.89
N PHE A 136 -9.09 -15.27 -4.63
CA PHE A 136 -10.29 -16.02 -5.00
C PHE A 136 -11.54 -15.55 -4.25
N ASP A 137 -11.37 -15.09 -3.01
CA ASP A 137 -12.46 -14.53 -2.19
C ASP A 137 -12.76 -13.06 -2.51
N GLY A 138 -12.02 -12.47 -3.46
CA GLY A 138 -12.28 -11.12 -3.94
C GLY A 138 -11.57 -10.01 -3.15
N HIS A 139 -10.62 -10.33 -2.27
CA HIS A 139 -9.92 -9.37 -1.42
C HIS A 139 -8.69 -8.71 -2.07
N VAL A 140 -8.30 -9.06 -3.29
CA VAL A 140 -7.05 -8.55 -3.91
C VAL A 140 -7.30 -7.81 -5.22
N VAL A 141 -6.83 -6.57 -5.32
CA VAL A 141 -6.74 -5.80 -6.57
C VAL A 141 -5.26 -5.71 -6.98
N LEU A 142 -4.91 -6.31 -8.11
CA LEU A 142 -3.56 -6.27 -8.66
C LEU A 142 -3.41 -5.18 -9.71
N CYS A 143 -2.52 -4.24 -9.45
CA CYS A 143 -2.11 -3.19 -10.36
C CYS A 143 -1.05 -3.72 -11.33
N LYS A 144 -1.07 -3.27 -12.58
CA LYS A 144 0.03 -3.58 -13.51
C LYS A 144 1.25 -2.76 -13.10
N GLY A 145 2.41 -3.40 -13.01
CA GLY A 145 3.69 -2.72 -12.73
C GLY A 145 3.94 -1.58 -13.72
N SER A 146 4.56 -0.49 -13.24
CA SER A 146 4.73 0.79 -13.95
C SER A 146 3.44 1.49 -14.46
N VAL A 147 2.25 0.98 -14.11
CA VAL A 147 0.95 1.60 -14.45
C VAL A 147 0.20 2.01 -13.18
N GLY A 148 0.32 1.22 -12.11
CA GLY A 148 -0.16 1.56 -10.77
C GLY A 148 -1.68 1.52 -10.60
N PHE A 149 -2.15 2.22 -9.57
CA PHE A 149 -3.54 2.23 -9.14
C PHE A 149 -4.41 3.20 -9.95
N THR A 150 -4.79 2.77 -11.15
CA THR A 150 -5.60 3.55 -12.09
C THR A 150 -7.06 3.65 -11.66
N LYS A 151 -7.83 4.50 -12.36
CA LYS A 151 -9.29 4.61 -12.17
C LYS A 151 -10.03 3.28 -12.34
N GLU A 152 -9.61 2.44 -13.30
CA GLU A 152 -10.20 1.11 -13.48
C GLU A 152 -10.00 0.23 -12.23
N ARG A 153 -8.80 0.28 -11.63
CA ARG A 153 -8.50 -0.44 -10.39
C ARG A 153 -9.22 0.12 -9.18
N LEU A 154 -9.46 1.44 -9.16
CA LEU A 154 -10.33 2.06 -8.15
C LEU A 154 -11.76 1.54 -8.23
N GLU A 155 -12.37 1.47 -9.42
CA GLU A 155 -13.72 0.92 -9.57
C GLU A 155 -13.80 -0.55 -9.17
N GLU A 156 -12.76 -1.33 -9.48
CA GLU A 156 -12.65 -2.72 -9.02
C GLU A 156 -12.54 -2.81 -7.48
N ALA A 157 -11.74 -1.94 -6.86
CA ALA A 157 -11.60 -1.86 -5.41
C ALA A 157 -12.93 -1.52 -4.73
N ARG A 158 -13.65 -0.52 -5.24
CA ARG A 158 -14.99 -0.14 -4.79
C ARG A 158 -15.96 -1.31 -4.84
N TYR A 159 -16.05 -1.96 -5.99
CA TYR A 159 -16.92 -3.11 -6.20
C TYR A 159 -16.64 -4.22 -5.19
N ARG A 160 -15.37 -4.56 -4.96
CA ARG A 160 -14.96 -5.62 -4.02
C ARG A 160 -15.30 -5.27 -2.57
N LEU A 161 -15.06 -4.03 -2.13
CA LEU A 161 -15.39 -3.59 -0.77
C LEU A 161 -16.90 -3.53 -0.53
N GLN A 162 -17.66 -2.95 -1.47
CA GLN A 162 -19.12 -2.84 -1.37
C GLN A 162 -19.79 -4.22 -1.24
N ARG A 163 -19.28 -5.22 -1.96
CA ARG A 163 -19.79 -6.60 -1.85
C ARG A 163 -19.58 -7.22 -0.47
N GLN A 164 -18.44 -6.96 0.16
CA GLN A 164 -18.14 -7.48 1.51
C GLN A 164 -19.05 -6.82 2.56
N ILE A 165 -19.29 -5.51 2.43
CA ILE A 165 -20.19 -4.76 3.32
C ILE A 165 -21.63 -5.26 3.18
N ALA A 166 -22.11 -5.55 1.97
CA ALA A 166 -23.47 -6.04 1.73
C ALA A 166 -23.72 -7.46 2.29
N THR A 167 -22.66 -8.22 2.59
CA THR A 167 -22.74 -9.59 3.13
C THR A 167 -22.55 -9.66 4.64
N THR A 168 -22.28 -8.54 5.30
CA THR A 168 -22.08 -8.44 6.76
C THR A 168 -23.37 -7.97 7.43
#